data_AF-A0AAE1NZV6-F1
#
_entry.id   AF-A0AAE1NZV6-F1
#
_cell.length_a   1.000
_cell.length_b   1.000
_cell.length_c   1.000
_cell.angle_alpha   90.00
_cell.angle_beta   90.00
_cell.angle_gamma   90.00
#
_symmetry.space_group_name_H-M   'P 1'
#
loop_
_entity.id
_entity.type
_entity.pdbx_description
1 polymer ?
#
loop_
_entity_poly.entity_id
_entity_poly.type
_entity_poly.pdbx_seq_one_letter_code
_entity_poly.pdbx_strand_id
1 'polypeptide(L)'
;MSRKIVVNVSEEDMHTDSLRVDSTEHEEGVPEPVSHDVLARMAGPLTQDHPDVIQALREHYIHPPSVLTYNVSEEFRDVVGAKDFSWPWIHQYIRKLFSDYHDGFFVEAGALDGVYLSNTLWLEMNLGWTGLLVEPDPRSYSVLLTKHRKVWSSNTCLSSEPYPRETVLVLLTAIEKSILEVGYWWAYRGNTHELRNDHPYINQTEARTEKLYVAVQCFPLLSYLLALNVTTVDLLTLDIQGTEQLVLHSLLDSGSVSIRVIVVENELGRMDQSYMASRGYELVASSLDQVYILKGDPLLTRLVHITNTTHT
;
A
#
# COMPACT_ATOMS: atom_id res chain seq x y z
N MET A 1 45.28 58.31 -23.73
CA MET A 1 44.61 59.58 -24.08
C MET A 1 44.04 60.19 -22.80
N SER A 2 44.18 61.52 -22.68
CA SER A 2 43.77 62.51 -21.66
C SER A 2 42.71 62.11 -20.61
N ARG A 3 42.91 62.28 -19.28
CA ARG A 3 42.74 63.52 -18.43
C ARG A 3 41.38 64.21 -18.71
N LYS A 4 40.47 64.52 -17.77
CA LYS A 4 40.59 65.11 -16.41
C LYS A 4 39.18 65.30 -15.75
N ILE A 5 39.13 65.28 -14.40
CA ILE A 5 38.42 66.19 -13.42
C ILE A 5 36.91 66.02 -13.08
N VAL A 6 36.68 65.49 -11.86
CA VAL A 6 35.93 65.96 -10.66
C VAL A 6 34.78 66.99 -10.81
N VAL A 7 33.60 66.70 -10.23
CA VAL A 7 32.83 67.58 -9.28
C VAL A 7 31.95 66.71 -8.35
N ASN A 8 31.83 67.12 -7.08
CA ASN A 8 31.04 66.56 -5.99
C ASN A 8 29.90 67.54 -5.63
N VAL A 9 28.64 67.13 -5.51
CA VAL A 9 27.47 67.93 -5.00
C VAL A 9 26.38 66.92 -4.54
N SER A 10 26.21 66.65 -3.23
CA SER A 10 25.28 67.19 -2.20
C SER A 10 23.88 66.55 -2.13
N GLU A 11 23.41 66.39 -0.88
CA GLU A 11 22.09 65.94 -0.42
C GLU A 11 20.93 66.73 -1.04
N GLU A 12 19.78 66.08 -1.29
CA GLU A 12 18.47 66.46 -0.73
C GLU A 12 17.33 65.56 -1.23
N ASP A 13 16.38 65.33 -0.31
CA ASP A 13 15.16 64.56 -0.43
C ASP A 13 14.26 65.00 -1.59
N MET A 14 13.64 64.03 -2.27
CA MET A 14 12.40 64.27 -3.00
C MET A 14 11.43 63.13 -2.76
N HIS A 15 10.53 63.36 -1.80
CA HIS A 15 9.26 62.67 -1.68
C HIS A 15 8.46 62.79 -2.98
N THR A 16 8.15 61.65 -3.59
CA THR A 16 6.92 61.51 -4.38
C THR A 16 6.24 60.21 -4.01
N ASP A 17 5.10 60.40 -3.36
CA ASP A 17 4.07 59.44 -3.03
C ASP A 17 3.61 58.67 -4.28
N SER A 18 3.66 57.33 -4.25
CA SER A 18 2.94 56.51 -5.23
C SER A 18 2.53 55.17 -4.62
N LEU A 19 1.25 55.14 -4.22
CA LEU A 19 0.32 54.03 -4.41
C LEU A 19 0.75 52.66 -3.82
N ARG A 20 0.29 52.43 -2.58
CA ARG A 20 -0.03 51.08 -2.10
C ARG A 20 -1.05 50.45 -3.06
N VAL A 21 -0.60 49.50 -3.87
CA VAL A 21 -1.46 48.48 -4.45
C VAL A 21 -1.40 47.30 -3.49
N ASP A 22 -2.45 47.17 -2.70
CA ASP A 22 -2.74 45.98 -1.91
C ASP A 22 -3.26 44.92 -2.89
N SER A 23 -2.39 44.00 -3.29
CA SER A 23 -2.76 42.81 -4.05
C SER A 23 -2.52 41.59 -3.17
N THR A 24 -3.44 41.36 -2.22
CA THR A 24 -3.66 40.03 -1.67
C THR A 24 -4.33 39.17 -2.74
N GLU A 25 -3.54 38.73 -3.71
CA GLU A 25 -3.86 37.52 -4.46
C GLU A 25 -3.24 36.37 -3.67
N HIS A 26 -4.10 35.62 -2.99
CA HIS A 26 -3.74 34.29 -2.51
C HIS A 26 -3.51 33.42 -3.74
N GLU A 27 -2.29 33.41 -4.27
CA GLU A 27 -1.81 32.27 -5.04
C GLU A 27 -1.97 31.04 -4.15
N GLU A 28 -2.88 30.13 -4.53
CA GLU A 28 -2.88 28.78 -4.01
C GLU A 28 -1.50 28.19 -4.31
N GLY A 29 -0.67 28.16 -3.26
CA GLY A 29 0.73 27.82 -3.35
C GLY A 29 0.91 26.46 -4.00
N VAL A 30 1.69 26.43 -5.09
CA VAL A 30 2.36 25.21 -5.53
C VAL A 30 3.10 24.67 -4.30
N PRO A 31 2.89 23.40 -3.89
CA PRO A 31 3.62 22.84 -2.76
C PRO A 31 5.11 23.02 -2.98
N GLU A 32 5.82 23.59 -2.01
CA GLU A 32 7.28 23.68 -2.11
C GLU A 32 7.85 22.26 -2.25
N PRO A 33 8.81 22.05 -3.17
CA PRO A 33 9.39 20.73 -3.36
C PRO A 33 9.99 20.22 -2.05
N VAL A 34 9.71 18.95 -1.72
CA VAL A 34 10.24 18.27 -0.54
C VAL A 34 11.76 18.48 -0.45
N SER A 35 12.20 19.14 0.63
CA SER A 35 13.62 19.47 0.80
C SER A 35 14.51 18.22 0.83
N HIS A 36 15.76 18.34 0.35
CA HIS A 36 16.74 17.24 0.41
C HIS A 36 16.93 16.69 1.84
N ASP A 37 16.74 17.53 2.85
CA ASP A 37 16.80 17.14 4.26
C ASP A 37 15.64 16.22 4.65
N VAL A 38 14.43 16.42 4.10
CA VAL A 38 13.28 15.55 4.32
C VAL A 38 13.49 14.19 3.67
N LEU A 39 14.01 14.16 2.42
CA LEU A 39 14.37 12.90 1.76
C LEU A 39 15.40 12.10 2.58
N ALA A 40 16.42 12.77 3.12
CA ALA A 40 17.42 12.14 3.97
C ALA A 40 16.84 11.63 5.31
N ARG A 41 15.88 12.35 5.89
CA ARG A 41 15.21 11.96 7.13
C ARG A 41 14.18 10.83 6.95
N MET A 42 13.76 10.55 5.72
CA MET A 42 12.91 9.39 5.40
C MET A 42 13.63 8.04 5.49
N ALA A 43 14.96 8.04 5.69
CA ALA A 43 15.71 6.87 6.16
C ALA A 43 15.54 6.60 7.67
N GLY A 44 14.87 7.50 8.41
CA GLY A 44 14.42 7.33 9.80
C GLY A 44 15.18 8.15 10.85
N PRO A 45 14.64 8.30 12.09
CA PRO A 45 13.28 7.96 12.51
C PRO A 45 12.37 9.22 12.55
N LEU A 46 11.72 9.54 11.43
CA LEU A 46 10.53 10.40 11.47
C LEU A 46 9.35 9.56 11.93
N THR A 47 8.54 10.05 12.87
CA THR A 47 7.34 9.33 13.30
C THR A 47 6.36 9.15 12.13
N GLN A 48 5.60 8.07 12.15
CA GLN A 48 4.58 7.73 11.14
C GLN A 48 3.52 8.81 10.88
N ASP A 49 3.33 9.75 11.81
CA ASP A 49 2.39 10.87 11.72
C ASP A 49 3.07 12.23 11.42
N HIS A 50 4.39 12.23 11.18
CA HIS A 50 5.13 13.46 10.93
C HIS A 50 4.62 14.15 9.64
N PRO A 51 4.35 15.47 9.66
CA PRO A 51 3.81 16.20 8.50
C PRO A 51 4.62 16.00 7.21
N ASP A 52 5.95 16.08 7.29
CA ASP A 52 6.84 15.83 6.15
C ASP A 52 6.69 14.43 5.54
N VAL A 53 6.41 13.40 6.36
CA VAL A 53 6.18 12.03 5.89
C VAL A 53 4.85 11.95 5.13
N ILE A 54 3.80 12.54 5.70
CA ILE A 54 2.47 12.60 5.11
C ILE A 54 2.50 13.36 3.77
N GLN A 55 3.22 14.49 3.74
CA GLN A 55 3.38 15.31 2.54
C GLN A 55 4.17 14.55 1.47
N ALA A 56 5.32 13.96 1.82
CA ALA A 56 6.12 13.19 0.87
C ALA A 56 5.33 12.02 0.26
N LEU A 57 4.51 11.32 1.08
CA LEU A 57 3.62 10.28 0.58
C LEU A 57 2.66 10.79 -0.49
N ARG A 58 1.97 11.91 -0.22
CA ARG A 58 1.00 12.52 -1.17
C ARG A 58 1.66 12.97 -2.47
N GLU A 59 2.87 13.52 -2.39
CA GLU A 59 3.53 14.16 -3.53
C GLU A 59 4.35 13.18 -4.37
N HIS A 60 4.87 12.09 -3.77
CA HIS A 60 5.91 11.28 -4.41
C HIS A 60 5.68 9.77 -4.38
N TYR A 61 4.90 9.24 -3.43
CA TYR A 61 4.83 7.79 -3.21
C TYR A 61 3.42 7.20 -3.31
N ILE A 62 2.40 8.03 -3.55
CA ILE A 62 1.03 7.60 -3.82
C ILE A 62 0.64 8.04 -5.24
N HIS A 63 0.38 7.05 -6.09
CA HIS A 63 -0.23 7.28 -7.40
C HIS A 63 -1.77 7.38 -7.25
N PRO A 64 -2.40 8.38 -7.89
CA PRO A 64 -3.84 8.57 -7.80
C PRO A 64 -4.63 7.50 -8.58
N PRO A 65 -5.92 7.31 -8.26
CA PRO A 65 -6.84 6.50 -9.05
C PRO A 65 -6.80 6.82 -10.54
N SER A 66 -6.78 5.79 -11.39
CA SER A 66 -6.83 6.00 -12.83
C SER A 66 -8.16 6.59 -13.27
N VAL A 67 -8.10 7.55 -14.20
CA VAL A 67 -9.26 8.09 -14.92
C VAL A 67 -9.54 7.35 -16.23
N LEU A 68 -8.66 6.42 -16.61
CA LEU A 68 -8.80 5.64 -17.83
C LEU A 68 -9.78 4.48 -17.65
N THR A 69 -10.23 3.92 -18.77
CA THR A 69 -11.02 2.69 -18.75
C THR A 69 -10.19 1.53 -18.21
N TYR A 70 -10.81 0.67 -17.42
CA TYR A 70 -10.19 -0.57 -16.93
C TYR A 70 -9.55 -1.36 -18.08
N ASN A 71 -8.32 -1.80 -17.86
CA ASN A 71 -7.59 -2.66 -18.78
C ASN A 71 -7.37 -4.03 -18.11
N VAL A 72 -8.49 -4.69 -17.85
CA VAL A 72 -8.58 -6.01 -17.25
C VAL A 72 -9.37 -6.91 -18.21
N SER A 73 -8.87 -8.13 -18.49
CA SER A 73 -9.60 -9.06 -19.35
C SER A 73 -10.78 -9.69 -18.60
N GLU A 74 -11.83 -10.07 -19.31
CA GLU A 74 -13.01 -10.77 -18.73
C GLU A 74 -12.66 -12.17 -18.18
N GLU A 75 -11.49 -12.72 -18.54
CA GLU A 75 -10.95 -14.02 -18.11
C GLU A 75 -10.59 -14.12 -16.62
N PHE A 76 -10.85 -13.08 -15.81
CA PHE A 76 -10.69 -13.05 -14.36
C PHE A 76 -11.24 -14.29 -13.62
N ARG A 77 -12.15 -15.03 -14.24
CA ARG A 77 -12.82 -16.21 -13.68
C ARG A 77 -12.01 -17.50 -13.75
N ASP A 78 -11.12 -17.63 -14.74
CA ASP A 78 -10.39 -18.87 -15.00
C ASP A 78 -8.89 -18.67 -14.78
N VAL A 79 -8.53 -18.30 -13.55
CA VAL A 79 -7.14 -18.26 -13.12
C VAL A 79 -6.63 -19.70 -13.01
N VAL A 80 -5.90 -20.15 -14.03
CA VAL A 80 -5.16 -21.43 -14.02
C VAL A 80 -4.21 -21.41 -12.83
N GLY A 81 -4.58 -22.13 -11.75
CA GLY A 81 -3.81 -22.21 -10.51
C GLY A 81 -4.60 -21.80 -9.26
N ALA A 82 -5.65 -20.96 -9.36
CA ALA A 82 -6.38 -20.49 -8.17
C ALA A 82 -6.97 -21.62 -7.31
N LYS A 83 -7.31 -22.77 -7.91
CA LYS A 83 -7.85 -23.93 -7.17
C LYS A 83 -6.88 -24.54 -6.16
N ASP A 84 -5.58 -24.33 -6.34
CA ASP A 84 -4.53 -24.90 -5.50
C ASP A 84 -4.01 -23.89 -4.45
N PHE A 85 -4.56 -22.67 -4.40
CA PHE A 85 -4.20 -21.63 -3.45
C PHE A 85 -5.32 -21.34 -2.44
N SER A 86 -5.00 -20.57 -1.40
CA SER A 86 -5.98 -20.07 -0.43
C SER A 86 -6.91 -19.00 -1.01
N TRP A 87 -6.62 -18.42 -2.18
CA TRP A 87 -7.40 -17.34 -2.77
C TRP A 87 -8.91 -17.63 -2.92
N PRO A 88 -9.38 -18.79 -3.44
CA PRO A 88 -10.81 -19.09 -3.45
C PRO A 88 -11.39 -19.18 -2.04
N TRP A 89 -10.60 -19.66 -1.08
CA TRP A 89 -10.97 -19.71 0.33
C TRP A 89 -11.08 -18.31 0.94
N ILE A 90 -10.20 -17.36 0.59
CA ILE A 90 -10.31 -15.95 1.00
C ILE A 90 -11.55 -15.33 0.37
N HIS A 91 -11.74 -15.49 -0.94
CA HIS A 91 -12.82 -14.88 -1.70
C HIS A 91 -14.21 -15.35 -1.27
N GLN A 92 -14.38 -16.61 -0.84
CA GLN A 92 -15.66 -17.03 -0.27
C GLN A 92 -16.01 -16.24 1.00
N TYR A 93 -15.04 -15.88 1.85
CA TYR A 93 -15.30 -15.09 3.06
C TYR A 93 -15.56 -13.64 2.72
N ILE A 94 -14.72 -13.02 1.87
CA ILE A 94 -14.93 -11.65 1.37
C ILE A 94 -16.34 -11.51 0.77
N ARG A 95 -16.76 -12.46 -0.08
CA ARG A 95 -18.10 -12.46 -0.68
C ARG A 95 -19.21 -12.63 0.36
N LYS A 96 -19.07 -13.54 1.32
CA LYS A 96 -20.07 -13.74 2.39
C LYS A 96 -20.24 -12.48 3.25
N LEU A 97 -19.14 -11.80 3.53
CA LEU A 97 -19.10 -10.59 4.35
C LEU A 97 -19.68 -9.38 3.61
N PHE A 98 -19.27 -9.16 2.36
CA PHE A 98 -19.44 -7.86 1.70
C PHE A 98 -20.39 -7.85 0.50
N SER A 99 -21.08 -8.94 0.14
CA SER A 99 -21.93 -8.98 -1.07
C SER A 99 -22.97 -7.87 -1.20
N ASP A 100 -23.43 -7.31 -0.07
CA ASP A 100 -24.42 -6.24 -0.03
C ASP A 100 -23.86 -4.93 0.56
N TYR A 101 -22.54 -4.85 0.71
CA TYR A 101 -21.84 -3.68 1.22
C TYR A 101 -21.19 -2.94 0.05
N HIS A 102 -21.61 -1.70 -0.14
CA HIS A 102 -21.09 -0.82 -1.19
C HIS A 102 -20.23 0.29 -0.61
N ASP A 103 -19.42 0.91 -1.47
CA ASP A 103 -18.69 2.15 -1.17
C ASP A 103 -17.72 2.03 0.03
N GLY A 104 -17.17 0.84 0.27
CA GLY A 104 -16.17 0.62 1.32
C GLY A 104 -14.75 1.04 0.92
N PHE A 105 -13.85 1.07 1.90
CA PHE A 105 -12.43 1.33 1.70
C PHE A 105 -11.59 0.09 2.03
N PHE A 106 -10.78 -0.38 1.07
CA PHE A 106 -9.84 -1.48 1.29
C PHE A 106 -8.37 -1.03 1.30
N VAL A 107 -7.52 -1.86 1.90
CA VAL A 107 -6.06 -1.84 1.69
C VAL A 107 -5.62 -3.25 1.29
N GLU A 108 -4.90 -3.37 0.18
CA GLU A 108 -4.28 -4.62 -0.28
C GLU A 108 -2.78 -4.41 -0.42
N ALA A 109 -2.00 -5.08 0.42
CA ALA A 109 -0.54 -5.10 0.33
C ALA A 109 -0.08 -6.48 -0.15
N GLY A 110 0.78 -6.50 -1.16
CA GLY A 110 1.01 -7.67 -2.01
C GLY A 110 0.15 -7.65 -3.28
N ALA A 111 -0.09 -6.47 -3.86
CA ALA A 111 -1.06 -6.31 -4.95
C ALA A 111 -0.62 -6.90 -6.30
N LEU A 112 0.63 -7.35 -6.43
CA LEU A 112 1.19 -7.99 -7.61
C LEU A 112 0.93 -7.16 -8.90
N ASP A 113 0.27 -7.73 -9.89
CA ASP A 113 -0.04 -7.04 -11.15
C ASP A 113 -1.39 -6.29 -11.11
N GLY A 114 -1.99 -6.17 -9.92
CA GLY A 114 -3.28 -5.55 -9.70
C GLY A 114 -4.50 -6.36 -10.17
N VAL A 115 -4.33 -7.59 -10.66
CA VAL A 115 -5.45 -8.42 -11.15
C VAL A 115 -5.34 -9.86 -10.69
N TYR A 116 -4.22 -10.51 -10.99
CA TYR A 116 -3.99 -11.92 -10.69
C TYR A 116 -4.01 -12.13 -9.17
N LEU A 117 -4.91 -13.01 -8.70
CA LEU A 117 -5.16 -13.28 -7.29
C LEU A 117 -5.47 -12.03 -6.44
N SER A 118 -5.96 -10.93 -7.04
CA SER A 118 -6.34 -9.76 -6.24
C SER A 118 -7.52 -10.08 -5.33
N ASN A 119 -7.41 -9.70 -4.06
CA ASN A 119 -8.47 -9.84 -3.07
C ASN A 119 -9.52 -8.73 -3.19
N THR A 120 -9.19 -7.60 -3.84
CA THR A 120 -10.02 -6.39 -3.82
C THR A 120 -10.60 -5.99 -5.17
N LEU A 121 -10.13 -6.55 -6.29
CA LEU A 121 -10.62 -6.16 -7.62
C LEU A 121 -12.14 -6.30 -7.77
N TRP A 122 -12.71 -7.38 -7.23
CA TRP A 122 -14.16 -7.60 -7.26
C TRP A 122 -14.92 -6.56 -6.42
N LEU A 123 -14.41 -6.17 -5.25
CA LEU A 123 -15.02 -5.12 -4.41
C LEU A 123 -15.05 -3.78 -5.17
N GLU A 124 -13.95 -3.44 -5.83
CA GLU A 124 -13.84 -2.22 -6.62
C GLU A 124 -14.83 -2.23 -7.79
N MET A 125 -14.75 -3.25 -8.66
CA MET A 125 -15.50 -3.27 -9.92
C MET A 125 -17.00 -3.52 -9.73
N ASN A 126 -17.39 -4.31 -8.73
CA ASN A 126 -18.78 -4.75 -8.57
C ASN A 126 -19.52 -4.06 -7.42
N LEU A 127 -18.80 -3.54 -6.43
CA LEU A 127 -19.41 -2.95 -5.24
C LEU A 127 -19.09 -1.46 -5.08
N GLY A 128 -18.31 -0.87 -5.99
CA GLY A 128 -17.99 0.56 -5.97
C GLY A 128 -16.99 0.95 -4.90
N TRP A 129 -16.25 -0.02 -4.34
CA TRP A 129 -15.27 0.26 -3.31
C TRP A 129 -14.09 1.04 -3.88
N THR A 130 -13.46 1.83 -3.01
CA THR A 130 -12.16 2.45 -3.26
C THR A 130 -11.12 1.88 -2.30
N GLY A 131 -9.85 2.29 -2.42
CA GLY A 131 -8.81 1.73 -1.56
C GLY A 131 -7.38 2.07 -1.94
N LEU A 132 -6.45 1.37 -1.31
CA LEU A 132 -5.01 1.50 -1.54
C LEU A 132 -4.40 0.14 -1.92
N LEU A 133 -3.64 0.11 -3.01
CA LEU A 133 -2.80 -1.02 -3.41
C LEU A 133 -1.33 -0.73 -3.09
N VAL A 134 -0.64 -1.64 -2.41
CA VAL A 134 0.80 -1.53 -2.14
C VAL A 134 1.51 -2.73 -2.76
N GLU A 135 2.45 -2.47 -3.66
CA GLU A 135 3.25 -3.48 -4.33
C GLU A 135 4.68 -2.97 -4.54
N PRO A 136 5.68 -3.52 -3.83
CA PRO A 136 7.02 -2.98 -3.87
C PRO A 136 7.92 -3.57 -4.98
N ASP A 137 7.54 -4.67 -5.64
CA ASP A 137 8.30 -5.15 -6.81
C ASP A 137 8.01 -4.22 -7.99
N PRO A 138 9.00 -3.42 -8.46
CA PRO A 138 8.78 -2.47 -9.54
C PRO A 138 8.33 -3.14 -10.85
N ARG A 139 8.68 -4.41 -11.05
CA ARG A 139 8.23 -5.18 -12.22
C ARG A 139 6.74 -5.44 -12.14
N SER A 140 6.24 -5.85 -10.98
CA SER A 140 4.80 -6.08 -10.73
C SER A 140 4.03 -4.78 -10.76
N TYR A 141 4.52 -3.77 -10.04
CA TYR A 141 3.90 -2.46 -9.98
C TYR A 141 3.76 -1.79 -11.36
N SER A 142 4.77 -1.91 -12.22
CA SER A 142 4.68 -1.39 -13.59
C SER A 142 3.53 -2.01 -14.38
N VAL A 143 3.23 -3.30 -14.17
CA VAL A 143 2.11 -3.99 -14.81
C VAL A 143 0.79 -3.57 -14.15
N LEU A 144 0.76 -3.42 -12.82
CA LEU A 144 -0.40 -2.92 -12.06
C LEU A 144 -0.90 -1.59 -12.61
N LEU A 145 -0.01 -0.63 -12.86
CA LEU A 145 -0.39 0.67 -13.43
C LEU A 145 -1.09 0.52 -14.79
N THR A 146 -0.72 -0.47 -15.62
CA THR A 146 -1.36 -0.69 -16.92
C THR A 146 -2.79 -1.19 -16.82
N LYS A 147 -3.24 -1.66 -15.65
CA LYS A 147 -4.60 -2.18 -15.45
C LYS A 147 -5.64 -1.08 -15.24
N HIS A 148 -5.18 0.15 -15.00
CA HIS A 148 -6.02 1.31 -14.78
C HIS A 148 -7.01 1.09 -13.62
N ARG A 149 -6.54 0.48 -12.53
CA ARG A 149 -7.31 0.39 -11.27
C ARG A 149 -7.72 1.80 -10.83
N LYS A 150 -8.95 1.95 -10.34
CA LYS A 150 -9.55 3.23 -9.90
C LYS A 150 -9.38 3.44 -8.40
N VAL A 151 -8.19 3.10 -7.90
CA VAL A 151 -7.81 3.18 -6.50
C VAL A 151 -6.40 3.74 -6.38
N TRP A 152 -6.05 4.26 -5.20
CA TRP A 152 -4.69 4.72 -4.94
C TRP A 152 -3.72 3.54 -5.00
N SER A 153 -2.47 3.78 -5.38
CA SER A 153 -1.46 2.74 -5.35
C SER A 153 -0.07 3.26 -5.02
N SER A 154 0.82 2.40 -4.53
CA SER A 154 2.18 2.76 -4.15
C SER A 154 3.21 1.68 -4.51
N ASN A 155 4.35 2.11 -5.08
CA ASN A 155 5.52 1.28 -5.36
C ASN A 155 6.53 1.35 -4.20
N THR A 156 6.09 0.94 -3.02
CA THR A 156 6.88 0.96 -1.79
C THR A 156 6.52 -0.27 -0.97
N CYS A 157 7.31 -0.56 0.06
CA CYS A 157 6.94 -1.60 1.03
C CYS A 157 6.20 -1.01 2.24
N LEU A 158 5.50 -1.86 3.00
CA LEU A 158 4.98 -1.45 4.30
C LEU A 158 6.08 -1.59 5.35
N SER A 159 6.31 -0.52 6.12
CA SER A 159 7.28 -0.55 7.21
C SER A 159 6.74 -1.41 8.35
N SER A 160 7.57 -2.32 8.84
CA SER A 160 7.39 -3.06 10.09
C SER A 160 7.57 -2.20 11.35
N GLU A 161 7.99 -0.95 11.17
CA GLU A 161 8.34 0.00 12.22
C GLU A 161 7.40 1.22 12.17
N PRO A 162 7.19 1.95 13.28
CA PRO A 162 6.34 3.15 13.32
C PRO A 162 7.03 4.40 12.73
N TYR A 163 7.90 4.21 11.74
CA TYR A 163 8.62 5.25 11.01
C TYR A 163 8.98 4.77 9.58
N PRO A 164 9.15 5.69 8.62
CA PRO A 164 9.67 5.36 7.29
C PRO A 164 11.11 4.86 7.36
N ARG A 165 11.45 3.91 6.49
CA ARG A 165 12.79 3.34 6.40
C ARG A 165 13.07 2.86 4.98
N GLU A 166 14.34 2.76 4.64
CA GLU A 166 14.78 2.02 3.46
C GLU A 166 15.07 0.57 3.82
N THR A 167 14.84 -0.32 2.86
CA THR A 167 15.31 -1.71 2.94
C THR A 167 15.73 -2.23 1.58
N VAL A 168 16.26 -3.45 1.55
CA VAL A 168 16.57 -4.18 0.33
C VAL A 168 15.58 -5.33 0.18
N LEU A 169 14.92 -5.43 -0.96
CA LEU A 169 14.13 -6.59 -1.33
C LEU A 169 14.96 -7.58 -2.15
N VAL A 170 14.62 -8.84 -2.00
CA VAL A 170 15.08 -9.96 -2.82
C VAL A 170 13.97 -10.33 -3.78
N LEU A 171 14.21 -10.05 -5.06
CA LEU A 171 13.30 -10.34 -6.16
C LEU A 171 13.72 -11.66 -6.80
N LEU A 172 12.77 -12.56 -7.04
CA LEU A 172 13.06 -13.78 -7.79
C LEU A 172 12.77 -13.58 -9.29
N THR A 173 13.57 -14.22 -10.13
CA THR A 173 13.32 -14.35 -11.58
C THR A 173 13.73 -15.73 -12.06
N ALA A 174 13.16 -16.22 -13.15
CA ALA A 174 13.57 -17.48 -13.74
C ALA A 174 14.92 -17.33 -14.46
N ILE A 175 15.77 -18.35 -14.38
CA ILE A 175 17.05 -18.44 -15.12
C ILE A 175 16.81 -18.51 -16.64
N GLU A 176 15.78 -19.26 -17.07
CA GLU A 176 15.43 -19.41 -18.48
C GLU A 176 14.23 -18.52 -18.83
N LYS A 177 14.41 -17.66 -19.85
CA LYS A 177 13.34 -16.76 -20.35
C LYS A 177 12.10 -17.50 -20.81
N SER A 178 12.25 -18.71 -21.36
CA SER A 178 11.14 -19.58 -21.78
C SER A 178 10.19 -19.89 -20.62
N ILE A 179 10.67 -19.96 -19.37
CA ILE A 179 9.84 -20.24 -18.19
C ILE A 179 8.96 -19.03 -17.81
N LEU A 180 9.45 -17.81 -18.03
CA LEU A 180 8.65 -16.58 -17.87
C LEU A 180 7.51 -16.51 -18.89
N GLU A 181 7.70 -17.09 -20.08
CA GLU A 181 6.70 -17.14 -21.15
C GLU A 181 5.58 -18.16 -20.89
N VAL A 182 5.80 -19.18 -20.03
CA VAL A 182 4.78 -20.21 -19.70
C VAL A 182 3.79 -19.77 -18.60
N GLY A 183 3.67 -18.47 -18.33
CA GLY A 183 2.66 -17.95 -17.38
C GLY A 183 2.94 -18.21 -15.89
N TYR A 184 4.14 -18.66 -15.52
CA TYR A 184 4.57 -18.85 -14.12
C TYR A 184 5.29 -17.65 -13.52
N TRP A 185 5.30 -16.50 -14.21
CA TRP A 185 6.00 -15.30 -13.75
C TRP A 185 5.56 -14.84 -12.34
N TRP A 186 4.27 -15.04 -12.01
CA TRP A 186 3.68 -14.67 -10.72
C TRP A 186 4.31 -15.43 -9.56
N ALA A 187 4.70 -16.69 -9.76
CA ALA A 187 5.32 -17.51 -8.71
C ALA A 187 6.67 -16.92 -8.28
N TYR A 188 7.38 -16.25 -9.19
CA TYR A 188 8.62 -15.57 -8.87
C TYR A 188 8.38 -14.21 -8.22
N ARG A 189 7.46 -13.42 -8.78
CA ARG A 189 7.22 -12.05 -8.29
C ARG A 189 6.49 -12.00 -6.96
N GLY A 190 5.53 -12.90 -6.74
CA GLY A 190 4.80 -13.03 -5.46
C GLY A 190 5.68 -13.47 -4.29
N ASN A 191 6.84 -14.06 -4.56
CA ASN A 191 7.82 -14.43 -3.53
C ASN A 191 8.85 -13.30 -3.24
N THR A 192 8.56 -12.07 -3.64
CA THR A 192 9.42 -10.91 -3.32
C THR A 192 9.35 -10.65 -1.82
N HIS A 193 10.51 -10.59 -1.16
CA HIS A 193 10.59 -10.46 0.30
C HIS A 193 11.75 -9.56 0.72
N GLU A 194 11.71 -9.05 1.94
CA GLU A 194 12.81 -8.28 2.52
C GLU A 194 14.06 -9.15 2.72
N LEU A 195 15.24 -8.58 2.45
CA LEU A 195 16.52 -9.24 2.66
C LEU A 195 16.66 -9.71 4.12
N ARG A 196 17.06 -10.98 4.30
CA ARG A 196 17.16 -11.68 5.61
C ARG A 196 15.82 -12.09 6.23
N ASN A 197 14.70 -11.89 5.55
CA ASN A 197 13.45 -12.54 5.89
C ASN A 197 13.42 -13.92 5.19
N ASP A 198 14.11 -14.91 5.77
CA ASP A 198 14.24 -16.23 5.15
C ASP A 198 12.87 -16.94 5.08
N HIS A 199 12.38 -17.20 3.86
CA HIS A 199 11.16 -17.95 3.61
C HIS A 199 11.50 -19.41 3.22
N PRO A 200 11.02 -20.43 3.97
CA PRO A 200 11.42 -21.82 3.78
C PRO A 200 11.04 -22.41 2.40
N TYR A 201 10.04 -21.85 1.72
CA TYR A 201 9.60 -22.31 0.40
C TYR A 201 10.53 -21.91 -0.74
N ILE A 202 11.39 -20.89 -0.55
CA ILE A 202 12.32 -20.41 -1.57
C ILE A 202 13.32 -21.52 -1.97
N ASN A 203 13.66 -22.44 -1.06
CA ASN A 203 14.64 -23.49 -1.31
C ASN A 203 14.20 -24.54 -2.36
N GLN A 204 12.90 -24.69 -2.64
CA GLN A 204 12.42 -25.63 -3.68
C GLN A 204 12.40 -25.00 -5.08
N THR A 205 12.13 -23.71 -5.17
CA THR A 205 12.19 -22.91 -6.41
C THR A 205 13.61 -22.48 -6.77
N GLU A 206 14.53 -22.45 -5.79
CA GLU A 206 15.91 -21.97 -5.93
C GLU A 206 16.72 -22.65 -7.03
N ALA A 207 16.48 -23.93 -7.31
CA ALA A 207 17.22 -24.67 -8.33
C ALA A 207 17.06 -24.08 -9.76
N ARG A 208 16.08 -23.20 -9.98
CA ARG A 208 15.82 -22.54 -11.28
C ARG A 208 15.58 -21.03 -11.20
N THR A 209 15.97 -20.39 -10.10
CA THR A 209 15.79 -18.93 -9.92
C THR A 209 17.09 -18.16 -9.80
N GLU A 210 17.10 -16.95 -10.33
CA GLU A 210 18.07 -15.90 -10.01
C GLU A 210 17.46 -14.91 -9.00
N LYS A 211 18.32 -14.38 -8.12
CA LYS A 211 17.98 -13.33 -7.15
C LYS A 211 18.45 -11.98 -7.67
N LEU A 212 17.56 -11.00 -7.65
CA LEU A 212 17.86 -9.60 -7.88
C LEU A 212 17.64 -8.84 -6.58
N TYR A 213 18.42 -7.77 -6.36
CA TYR A 213 18.34 -6.97 -5.14
C TYR A 213 18.00 -5.54 -5.51
N VAL A 214 17.00 -4.97 -4.83
CA VAL A 214 16.58 -3.58 -5.07
C VAL A 214 16.35 -2.88 -3.74
N ALA A 215 16.89 -1.67 -3.61
CA ALA A 215 16.58 -0.81 -2.49
C ALA A 215 15.19 -0.21 -2.69
N VAL A 216 14.35 -0.23 -1.65
CA VAL A 216 12.99 0.33 -1.67
C VAL A 216 12.76 1.16 -0.43
N GLN A 217 11.95 2.21 -0.60
CA GLN A 217 11.39 2.96 0.51
C GLN A 217 10.22 2.17 1.09
N CYS A 218 10.06 2.24 2.41
CA CYS A 218 8.95 1.66 3.13
C CYS A 218 8.30 2.69 4.05
N PHE A 219 6.98 2.68 4.10
CA PHE A 219 6.22 3.59 4.96
C PHE A 219 5.30 2.81 5.90
N PRO A 220 5.14 3.25 7.15
CA PRO A 220 4.14 2.70 8.05
C PRO A 220 2.75 2.85 7.45
N LEU A 221 1.90 1.82 7.53
CA LEU A 221 0.55 1.87 6.97
C LEU A 221 -0.29 3.02 7.54
N LEU A 222 -0.07 3.41 8.80
CA LEU A 222 -0.75 4.58 9.38
C LEU A 222 -0.49 5.85 8.57
N SER A 223 0.76 6.06 8.11
CA SER A 223 1.16 7.23 7.33
C SER A 223 0.36 7.33 6.02
N TYR A 224 0.13 6.19 5.34
CA TYR A 224 -0.72 6.12 4.15
C TYR A 224 -2.16 6.52 4.45
N LEU A 225 -2.73 5.98 5.52
CA LEU A 225 -4.10 6.26 5.92
C LEU A 225 -4.28 7.74 6.28
N LEU A 226 -3.33 8.33 6.99
CA LEU A 226 -3.32 9.78 7.28
C LEU A 226 -3.17 10.61 6.00
N ALA A 227 -2.30 10.20 5.07
CA ALA A 227 -2.13 10.86 3.78
C ALA A 227 -3.43 10.86 2.96
N LEU A 228 -4.20 9.76 3.01
CA LEU A 228 -5.46 9.60 2.30
C LEU A 228 -6.69 10.11 3.10
N ASN A 229 -6.49 10.66 4.31
CA ASN A 229 -7.56 11.06 5.23
C ASN A 229 -8.54 9.92 5.56
N VAL A 230 -8.02 8.70 5.75
CA VAL A 230 -8.79 7.49 6.06
C VAL A 230 -8.59 7.12 7.53
N THR A 231 -9.69 7.04 8.27
CA THR A 231 -9.69 6.60 9.69
C THR A 231 -10.32 5.22 9.87
N THR A 232 -10.96 4.68 8.83
CA THR A 232 -11.62 3.37 8.86
C THR A 232 -11.31 2.61 7.58
N VAL A 233 -10.81 1.38 7.74
CA VAL A 233 -10.57 0.44 6.65
C VAL A 233 -11.56 -0.70 6.81
N ASP A 234 -12.40 -0.93 5.81
CA ASP A 234 -13.40 -2.00 5.84
C ASP A 234 -12.75 -3.38 5.64
N LEU A 235 -11.74 -3.46 4.77
CA LEU A 235 -10.96 -4.67 4.53
C LEU A 235 -9.48 -4.34 4.42
N LEU A 236 -8.67 -4.89 5.31
CA LEU A 236 -7.22 -4.97 5.16
C LEU A 236 -6.85 -6.39 4.72
N THR A 237 -6.13 -6.53 3.61
CA THR A 237 -5.54 -7.80 3.19
C THR A 237 -4.03 -7.67 3.09
N LEU A 238 -3.31 -8.55 3.79
CA LEU A 238 -1.85 -8.57 3.88
C LEU A 238 -1.29 -9.90 3.39
N ASP A 239 -0.53 -9.86 2.31
CA ASP A 239 0.29 -10.95 1.78
C ASP A 239 1.63 -10.32 1.36
N ILE A 240 2.52 -10.13 2.34
CA ILE A 240 3.77 -9.38 2.19
C ILE A 240 4.99 -10.23 2.59
N GLN A 241 4.83 -11.54 2.46
CA GLN A 241 5.87 -12.56 2.53
C GLN A 241 6.64 -12.55 3.86
N GLY A 242 5.93 -12.40 4.99
CA GLY A 242 6.42 -12.75 6.32
C GLY A 242 6.59 -11.60 7.32
N THR A 243 6.21 -10.37 6.96
CA THR A 243 6.25 -9.19 7.85
C THR A 243 4.87 -8.72 8.33
N GLU A 244 3.83 -9.49 8.03
CA GLU A 244 2.41 -9.17 8.27
C GLU A 244 2.15 -8.78 9.74
N GLN A 245 2.61 -9.62 10.67
CA GLN A 245 2.42 -9.40 12.12
C GLN A 245 3.06 -8.08 12.58
N LEU A 246 4.24 -7.72 12.05
CA LEU A 246 4.94 -6.50 12.46
C LEU A 246 4.24 -5.25 11.93
N VAL A 247 3.74 -5.30 10.69
CA VAL A 247 2.91 -4.23 10.13
C VAL A 247 1.63 -4.04 10.95
N LEU A 248 0.98 -5.16 11.33
CA LEU A 248 -0.21 -5.11 12.20
C LEU A 248 0.11 -4.53 13.58
N HIS A 249 1.24 -4.89 14.18
CA HIS A 249 1.70 -4.31 15.44
C HIS A 249 1.85 -2.79 15.33
N SER A 250 2.64 -2.32 14.34
CA SER A 250 2.89 -0.89 14.14
C SER A 250 1.59 -0.10 13.94
N LEU A 251 0.63 -0.67 13.23
CA LEU A 251 -0.64 -0.01 12.93
C LEU A 251 -1.60 -0.01 14.13
N LEU A 252 -1.88 -1.18 14.71
CA LEU A 252 -2.90 -1.35 15.73
C LEU A 252 -2.48 -0.79 17.10
N ASP A 253 -1.17 -0.73 17.37
CA ASP A 253 -0.65 -0.11 18.59
C ASP A 253 -0.87 1.41 18.62
N SER A 254 -1.02 2.05 17.45
CA SER A 254 -1.31 3.49 17.36
C SER A 254 -2.70 3.87 17.86
N GLY A 255 -3.66 2.94 17.81
CA GLY A 255 -5.08 3.19 18.13
C GLY A 255 -5.76 4.29 17.29
N SER A 256 -5.12 4.76 16.21
CA SER A 256 -5.55 5.95 15.46
C SER A 256 -6.53 5.64 14.32
N VAL A 257 -6.66 4.35 13.96
CA VAL A 257 -7.53 3.88 12.88
C VAL A 257 -8.28 2.63 13.31
N SER A 258 -9.45 2.41 12.71
CA SER A 258 -10.25 1.20 12.90
C SER A 258 -10.18 0.33 11.65
N ILE A 259 -9.93 -0.97 11.81
CA ILE A 259 -10.00 -1.94 10.72
C ILE A 259 -11.09 -2.95 11.04
N ARG A 260 -12.05 -3.10 10.14
CA ARG A 260 -13.24 -3.94 10.39
C ARG A 260 -12.93 -5.42 10.16
N VAL A 261 -12.31 -5.73 9.04
CA VAL A 261 -11.92 -7.10 8.65
C VAL A 261 -10.46 -7.11 8.24
N ILE A 262 -9.70 -8.08 8.76
CA ILE A 262 -8.31 -8.33 8.39
C ILE A 262 -8.23 -9.73 7.78
N VAL A 263 -7.72 -9.83 6.56
CA VAL A 263 -7.27 -11.07 5.94
C VAL A 263 -5.75 -11.02 5.92
N VAL A 264 -5.10 -12.06 6.40
CA VAL A 264 -3.65 -12.07 6.54
C VAL A 264 -3.07 -13.44 6.23
N GLU A 265 -2.05 -13.45 5.38
CA GLU A 265 -1.25 -14.63 5.10
C GLU A 265 -0.57 -15.10 6.40
N ASN A 266 -0.65 -16.39 6.71
CA ASN A 266 0.01 -16.98 7.87
C ASN A 266 0.69 -18.31 7.52
N GLU A 267 1.21 -18.44 6.31
CA GLU A 267 1.89 -19.67 5.85
C GLU A 267 3.07 -20.06 6.76
N LEU A 268 3.71 -19.07 7.40
CA LEU A 268 4.83 -19.26 8.32
C LEU A 268 4.42 -19.44 9.79
N GLY A 269 3.13 -19.40 10.11
CA GLY A 269 2.65 -19.52 11.49
C GLY A 269 3.14 -18.41 12.43
N ARG A 270 3.44 -17.22 11.89
CA ARG A 270 4.00 -16.07 12.63
C ARG A 270 2.95 -15.20 13.30
N MET A 271 1.67 -15.38 12.97
CA MET A 271 0.58 -14.59 13.53
C MET A 271 0.35 -14.90 15.01
N ASP A 272 0.39 -13.87 15.86
CA ASP A 272 0.06 -13.98 17.29
C ASP A 272 -1.44 -13.71 17.50
N GLN A 273 -2.21 -14.80 17.62
CA GLN A 273 -3.65 -14.73 17.88
C GLN A 273 -3.99 -14.08 19.23
N SER A 274 -3.11 -14.18 20.23
CA SER A 274 -3.32 -13.55 21.54
C SER A 274 -3.17 -12.04 21.44
N TYR A 275 -2.19 -11.57 20.66
CA TYR A 275 -2.06 -10.16 20.33
C TYR A 275 -3.32 -9.65 19.62
N MET A 276 -3.78 -10.33 18.57
CA MET A 276 -4.98 -9.94 17.82
C MET A 276 -6.22 -9.87 18.73
N ALA A 277 -6.39 -10.86 19.61
CA ALA A 277 -7.47 -10.87 20.60
C ALA A 277 -7.38 -9.72 21.61
N SER A 278 -6.16 -9.35 22.05
CA SER A 278 -5.91 -8.21 22.93
C SER A 278 -6.23 -6.86 22.27
N ARG A 279 -6.13 -6.79 20.94
CA ARG A 279 -6.54 -5.65 20.11
C ARG A 279 -8.00 -5.69 19.68
N GLY A 280 -8.78 -6.62 20.22
CA GLY A 280 -10.23 -6.65 20.01
C GLY A 280 -10.67 -7.39 18.76
N TYR A 281 -9.80 -8.17 18.11
CA TYR A 281 -10.18 -8.99 16.97
C TYR A 281 -10.59 -10.41 17.37
N GLU A 282 -11.49 -11.00 16.60
CA GLU A 282 -11.91 -12.39 16.70
C GLU A 282 -11.47 -13.14 15.44
N LEU A 283 -10.80 -14.29 15.61
CA LEU A 283 -10.44 -15.18 14.51
C LEU A 283 -11.70 -15.95 14.09
N VAL A 284 -12.20 -15.69 12.89
CA VAL A 284 -13.44 -16.30 12.37
C VAL A 284 -13.18 -17.43 11.39
N ALA A 285 -12.00 -17.47 10.77
CA ALA A 285 -11.59 -18.53 9.86
C ALA A 285 -10.06 -18.65 9.82
N SER A 286 -9.54 -19.88 9.68
CA SER A 286 -8.11 -20.15 9.56
C SER A 286 -7.86 -21.29 8.58
N SER A 287 -6.88 -21.09 7.69
CA SER A 287 -6.27 -22.08 6.81
C SER A 287 -4.77 -21.74 6.71
N LEU A 288 -4.20 -21.66 5.50
CA LEU A 288 -2.91 -20.99 5.26
C LEU A 288 -2.99 -19.49 5.59
N ASP A 289 -4.17 -18.91 5.40
CA ASP A 289 -4.51 -17.53 5.75
C ASP A 289 -5.46 -17.47 6.94
N GLN A 290 -5.56 -16.30 7.55
CA GLN A 290 -6.46 -16.05 8.67
C GLN A 290 -7.40 -14.89 8.36
N VAL A 291 -8.65 -15.02 8.79
CA VAL A 291 -9.66 -13.96 8.74
C VAL A 291 -10.00 -13.54 10.15
N TYR A 292 -9.78 -12.26 10.45
CA TYR A 292 -10.13 -11.62 11.70
C TYR A 292 -11.20 -10.57 11.48
N ILE A 293 -12.12 -10.44 12.44
CA ILE A 293 -13.12 -9.37 12.44
C ILE A 293 -13.07 -8.65 13.79
N LEU A 294 -13.19 -7.33 13.76
CA LEU A 294 -13.26 -6.51 14.95
C LEU A 294 -14.50 -6.86 15.79
N LYS A 295 -14.31 -7.09 17.09
CA LYS A 295 -15.41 -7.40 18.01
C LYS A 295 -16.44 -6.28 18.02
N GLY A 296 -17.71 -6.67 17.91
CA GLY A 296 -18.84 -5.75 17.83
C GLY A 296 -19.18 -5.27 16.42
N ASP A 297 -18.38 -5.61 15.40
CA ASP A 297 -18.76 -5.32 14.01
C ASP A 297 -20.00 -6.14 13.60
N PRO A 298 -21.01 -5.53 12.95
CA PRO A 298 -22.18 -6.24 12.46
C PRO A 298 -21.88 -7.44 11.53
N LEU A 299 -20.72 -7.44 10.88
CA LEU A 299 -20.27 -8.52 10.01
C LEU A 299 -20.04 -9.85 10.73
N LEU A 300 -19.70 -9.85 12.02
CA LEU A 300 -19.56 -11.07 12.82
C LEU A 300 -20.86 -11.90 12.83
N THR A 301 -21.99 -11.23 13.06
CA THR A 301 -23.31 -11.86 13.13
C THR A 301 -23.73 -12.44 11.78
N ARG A 302 -23.32 -11.80 10.68
CA ARG A 302 -23.62 -12.23 9.31
C ARG A 302 -22.95 -13.56 8.97
N LEU A 303 -21.69 -13.77 9.37
CA LEU A 303 -21.01 -15.05 9.16
C LEU A 303 -21.73 -16.21 9.87
N VAL A 304 -22.13 -16.00 11.13
CA VAL A 304 -22.84 -17.02 11.92
C VAL A 304 -24.20 -17.40 11.30
N HIS A 305 -24.92 -16.43 10.75
CA HIS A 305 -26.20 -16.71 10.07
C HIS A 305 -26.00 -17.54 8.80
N ILE A 306 -24.99 -17.19 7.98
CA ILE A 306 -24.71 -17.89 6.72
C ILE A 306 -24.29 -19.34 6.96
N THR A 307 -23.49 -19.63 8.00
CA THR A 307 -23.09 -21.00 8.35
C THR A 307 -24.27 -21.87 8.79
N ASN A 308 -25.28 -21.29 9.43
CA ASN A 308 -26.45 -22.03 9.89
C ASN A 308 -27.43 -22.34 8.75
N THR A 309 -27.51 -21.50 7.72
CA THR A 309 -28.38 -21.73 6.54
C THR A 309 -27.85 -22.75 5.54
N THR A 310 -26.56 -23.10 5.58
CA THR A 310 -25.97 -24.11 4.68
C THR A 310 -26.14 -25.56 5.18
N HIS A 311 -26.73 -25.76 6.36
CA HIS A 311 -26.95 -27.06 6.98
C HIS A 311 -28.44 -27.50 7.02
N THR A 312 -29.31 -26.80 6.29
CA THR A 312 -30.74 -27.13 6.11
C THR A 312 -31.04 -27.36 4.63
#